data_AF-M7BIU5-F1
#
_entry.id   AF-M7BIU5-F1
#
_cell.length_a   1.000
_cell.length_b   1.000
_cell.length_c   1.000
_cell.angle_alpha   90.00
_cell.angle_beta   90.00
_cell.angle_gamma   90.00
#
_symmetry.space_group_name_H-M   'P 1'
#
loop_
_entity.id
_entity.type
_entity.pdbx_description
1 polymer ?
#
loop_
_entity_poly.entity_id
_entity_poly.type
_entity_poly.pdbx_seq_one_letter_code
_entity_poly.pdbx_strand_id
1 'polypeptide(L)'
;MFSVLSYGRLVARAVLGGLSQTDSRDYSLVTASCGFGKDFRKGILKKGMCYGDDACFVARHRSADVLGVADGVGGWRDYGVDPSQFSGTLMRTCERLVKEGRFVPSNPVGILTTSYCELLQNKVPLLGSSTACIVVLDRTSHRLHTANLGDSGFLVVRGGEVVHRSDEQQHYFNTPFQLSIAPPEAEGVVLSDSPDAADSTTFDVQLGDIILTATDGLFDNMPDYMILQELKKLKAWSTLGRGIDLSYATSAEVDILRSAYRGVFTRNSNYESIQQTARSIAEQAHELAYDPTYMSPFAQFACDNGLNVRGDIVNKKQAALSPGNLNKLICFSDWLNKK
;
A
#
# COMPACT_ATOMS: atom_id res chain seq x y z
N MET A 1 60.31 33.20 8.89
CA MET A 1 59.95 31.82 9.29
C MET A 1 58.53 31.81 9.85
N PHE A 2 57.51 31.80 8.99
CA PHE A 2 56.12 31.57 9.39
C PHE A 2 55.68 30.20 8.88
N SER A 3 55.88 29.21 9.75
CA SER A 3 55.02 28.07 10.02
C SER A 3 54.50 27.24 8.83
N VAL A 4 55.26 26.19 8.52
CA VAL A 4 54.86 24.96 7.82
C VAL A 4 53.75 24.19 8.59
N LEU A 5 53.42 24.57 9.83
CA LEU A 5 52.40 23.92 10.66
C LEU A 5 50.95 24.27 10.28
N SER A 6 50.70 25.39 9.57
CA SER A 6 49.33 25.75 9.18
C SER A 6 48.82 24.95 7.98
N TYR A 7 49.70 24.58 7.05
CA TYR A 7 49.31 23.76 5.89
C TYR A 7 49.15 22.27 6.25
N GLY A 8 49.91 21.76 7.22
CA GLY A 8 49.78 20.37 7.69
C GLY A 8 48.43 20.06 8.34
N ARG A 9 47.79 21.04 9.01
CA ARG A 9 46.46 20.86 9.63
C ARG A 9 45.31 20.88 8.62
N LEU A 10 45.46 21.56 7.49
CA LEU A 10 44.45 21.59 6.44
C LEU A 10 44.46 20.29 5.62
N VAL A 11 45.64 19.72 5.36
CA VAL A 11 45.76 18.45 4.63
C VAL A 11 45.38 17.25 5.50
N ALA A 12 45.72 17.25 6.81
CA ALA A 12 45.29 16.18 7.71
C ALA A 12 43.75 16.11 7.89
N ARG A 13 43.05 17.25 7.80
CA ARG A 13 41.58 17.29 7.78
C ARG A 13 40.96 16.87 6.46
N ALA A 14 41.67 17.04 5.34
CA ALA A 14 41.21 16.57 4.03
C ALA A 14 41.38 15.04 3.88
N VAL A 15 42.43 14.46 4.46
CA VAL A 15 42.70 13.01 4.36
C VAL A 15 41.92 12.18 5.37
N LEU A 16 41.67 12.70 6.59
CA LEU A 16 40.69 12.10 7.53
C LEU A 16 39.23 12.44 7.17
N GLY A 17 39.05 13.40 6.28
CA GLY A 17 37.78 13.78 5.64
C GLY A 17 37.40 12.89 4.46
N GLY A 18 38.11 11.78 4.23
CA GLY A 18 37.59 10.58 3.59
C GLY A 18 36.50 9.92 4.44
N LEU A 19 35.61 10.74 4.98
CA LEU A 19 34.34 10.35 5.54
C LEU A 19 33.57 9.73 4.39
N SER A 20 33.26 8.44 4.55
CA SER A 20 32.08 7.83 3.98
C SER A 20 30.92 8.83 4.05
N GLN A 21 30.71 9.59 2.97
CA GLN A 21 29.47 10.33 2.75
C GLN A 21 28.42 9.27 2.48
N THR A 22 27.93 8.63 3.54
CA THR A 22 26.62 8.03 3.52
C THR A 22 25.67 9.20 3.27
N ASP A 23 25.25 9.34 2.02
CA ASP A 23 24.21 10.26 1.60
C ASP A 23 23.00 10.00 2.51
N SER A 24 22.82 10.81 3.55
CA SER A 24 21.80 10.60 4.59
C SER A 24 20.44 10.96 4.03
N ARG A 25 19.99 10.19 3.06
CA ARG A 25 18.69 10.33 2.40
C ARG A 25 17.64 9.91 3.40
N ASP A 26 17.08 10.87 4.12
CA ASP A 26 15.91 10.65 4.96
C ASP A 26 14.73 10.36 4.01
N TYR A 27 14.43 9.09 3.75
CA TYR A 27 13.37 8.68 2.84
C TYR A 27 12.02 8.60 3.58
N SER A 28 11.19 9.64 3.70
CA SER A 28 9.85 9.49 4.33
C SER A 28 8.72 8.98 3.42
N LEU A 29 7.53 8.68 3.95
CA LEU A 29 6.30 8.63 3.17
C LEU A 29 5.35 9.76 3.61
N VAL A 30 4.76 10.49 2.66
CA VAL A 30 3.59 11.36 2.79
C VAL A 30 2.39 10.56 2.37
N THR A 31 1.64 10.09 3.35
CA THR A 31 0.60 9.08 3.15
C THR A 31 -0.79 9.69 3.18
N ALA A 32 -1.67 9.28 2.28
CA ALA A 32 -3.10 9.56 2.34
C ALA A 32 -3.86 8.24 2.20
N SER A 33 -5.01 8.12 2.85
CA SER A 33 -5.92 6.98 2.63
C SER A 33 -7.30 7.46 2.22
N CYS A 34 -7.97 6.70 1.37
CA CYS A 34 -9.37 6.93 1.02
C CYS A 34 -10.07 5.60 0.82
N GLY A 35 -11.34 5.54 1.22
CA GLY A 35 -12.16 4.43 0.84
C GLY A 35 -13.65 4.61 1.01
N PHE A 36 -14.39 3.69 0.39
CA PHE A 36 -15.84 3.67 0.36
C PHE A 36 -16.34 2.30 0.82
N GLY A 37 -17.22 2.30 1.81
CA GLY A 37 -17.94 1.09 2.24
C GLY A 37 -19.26 0.89 1.46
N LYS A 38 -19.84 -0.31 1.56
CA LYS A 38 -21.06 -0.73 0.85
C LYS A 38 -22.30 0.14 1.13
N ASP A 39 -22.40 0.77 2.30
CA ASP A 39 -23.53 1.60 2.71
C ASP A 39 -23.15 3.08 2.87
N PHE A 40 -23.54 3.91 1.90
CA PHE A 40 -23.59 5.37 2.08
C PHE A 40 -24.73 5.80 3.05
N ARG A 41 -25.57 4.86 3.50
CA ARG A 41 -26.77 5.11 4.32
C ARG A 41 -26.56 4.81 5.80
N LYS A 42 -25.92 5.76 6.47
CA LYS A 42 -26.17 6.28 7.85
C LYS A 42 -24.84 6.87 8.32
N GLY A 43 -24.82 8.19 8.53
CA GLY A 43 -23.65 9.00 8.88
C GLY A 43 -23.01 8.66 10.24
N ILE A 44 -22.52 7.44 10.39
CA ILE A 44 -21.61 7.03 11.45
C ILE A 44 -20.29 6.75 10.76
N LEU A 45 -19.45 7.79 10.65
CA LEU A 45 -18.02 7.62 10.40
C LEU A 45 -17.47 6.73 11.54
N LYS A 46 -17.29 5.43 11.28
CA LYS A 46 -16.55 4.57 12.22
C LYS A 46 -15.19 5.22 12.42
N LYS A 47 -14.86 5.56 13.66
CA LYS A 47 -13.58 6.17 14.04
C LYS A 47 -12.46 5.15 13.78
N GLY A 48 -11.78 5.24 12.65
CA GLY A 48 -10.70 4.33 12.28
C GLY A 48 -10.49 4.22 10.77
N MET A 49 -9.43 3.52 10.39
CA MET A 49 -9.02 3.28 9.00
C MET A 49 -9.74 2.04 8.40
N CYS A 50 -11.03 1.86 8.71
CA CYS A 50 -11.88 0.78 8.21
C CYS A 50 -12.92 1.33 7.24
N TYR A 51 -13.10 0.68 6.09
CA TYR A 51 -14.01 1.10 5.04
C TYR A 51 -14.85 -0.13 4.63
N GLY A 52 -16.09 -0.22 5.12
CA GLY A 52 -16.89 -1.43 4.95
C GLY A 52 -16.23 -2.65 5.61
N ASP A 53 -15.98 -3.71 4.83
CA ASP A 53 -15.25 -4.92 5.25
C ASP A 53 -13.71 -4.80 5.12
N ASP A 54 -13.19 -3.72 4.52
CA ASP A 54 -11.75 -3.48 4.38
C ASP A 54 -11.19 -2.70 5.58
N ALA A 55 -9.89 -2.86 5.80
CA ALA A 55 -9.13 -2.03 6.73
C ALA A 55 -7.74 -1.71 6.21
N CYS A 56 -7.20 -0.56 6.62
CA CYS A 56 -5.80 -0.22 6.45
C CYS A 56 -5.19 0.26 7.76
N PHE A 57 -3.87 0.40 7.73
CA PHE A 57 -3.16 1.26 8.65
C PHE A 57 -2.01 1.98 7.95
N VAL A 58 -1.59 3.08 8.56
CA VAL A 58 -0.31 3.72 8.26
C VAL A 58 0.42 3.94 9.58
N ALA A 59 1.64 3.43 9.69
CA ALA A 59 2.46 3.59 10.87
C ALA A 59 3.88 4.05 10.49
N ARG A 60 4.40 4.98 11.28
CA ARG A 60 5.79 5.44 11.18
C ARG A 60 6.55 5.05 12.44
N HIS A 61 7.66 4.36 12.26
CA HIS A 61 8.60 4.03 13.33
C HIS A 61 10.02 4.49 12.94
N ARG A 62 10.92 4.70 13.90
CA ARG A 62 12.23 5.41 13.77
C ARG A 62 12.94 5.32 12.41
N SER A 63 13.03 4.12 11.83
CA SER A 63 13.71 3.84 10.56
C SER A 63 12.81 3.35 9.43
N ALA A 64 11.49 3.22 9.62
CA ALA A 64 10.59 2.71 8.59
C ALA A 64 9.22 3.39 8.56
N ASP A 65 8.63 3.46 7.37
CA ASP A 65 7.21 3.78 7.18
C ASP A 65 6.52 2.50 6.70
N VAL A 66 5.38 2.17 7.30
CA VAL A 66 4.66 0.92 7.03
C VAL A 66 3.21 1.24 6.67
N LEU A 67 2.78 0.67 5.57
CA LEU A 67 1.41 0.67 5.08
C LEU A 67 0.89 -0.76 5.17
N GLY A 68 -0.39 -0.92 5.45
CA GLY A 68 -1.04 -2.21 5.27
C GLY A 68 -2.48 -2.04 4.85
N VAL A 69 -2.97 -2.99 4.06
CA VAL A 69 -4.37 -3.13 3.68
C VAL A 69 -4.80 -4.59 3.88
N ALA A 70 -6.07 -4.79 4.19
CA ALA A 70 -6.70 -6.10 4.26
C ALA A 70 -8.16 -5.99 3.82
N ASP A 71 -8.60 -6.90 2.96
CA ASP A 71 -10.00 -7.08 2.59
C ASP A 71 -10.60 -8.26 3.37
N GLY A 72 -11.63 -7.98 4.17
CA GLY A 72 -12.35 -8.99 4.94
C GLY A 72 -13.32 -9.77 4.04
N VAL A 73 -13.18 -11.09 4.00
CA VAL A 73 -13.94 -11.95 3.07
C VAL A 73 -15.43 -11.90 3.38
N GLY A 74 -16.23 -11.40 2.44
CA GLY A 74 -17.65 -11.14 2.65
C GLY A 74 -18.51 -12.36 2.97
N GLY A 75 -18.11 -13.57 2.56
CA GLY A 75 -18.86 -14.81 2.76
C GLY A 75 -19.16 -15.15 4.23
N TRP A 76 -18.38 -14.61 5.17
CA TRP A 76 -18.63 -14.76 6.61
C TRP A 76 -19.97 -14.16 7.07
N ARG A 77 -20.51 -13.20 6.32
CA ARG A 77 -21.79 -12.56 6.63
C ARG A 77 -22.96 -13.55 6.59
N ASP A 78 -22.89 -14.57 5.74
CA ASP A 78 -23.91 -15.65 5.66
C ASP A 78 -23.95 -16.51 6.94
N TYR A 79 -22.86 -16.48 7.72
CA TYR A 79 -22.73 -17.15 9.02
C TYR A 79 -22.95 -16.21 10.20
N GLY A 80 -23.43 -14.98 9.96
CA GLY A 80 -23.64 -13.98 11.00
C GLY A 80 -22.36 -13.35 11.57
N VAL A 81 -21.22 -13.55 10.90
CA VAL A 81 -19.92 -12.98 11.28
C VAL A 81 -19.67 -11.71 10.46
N ASP A 82 -19.33 -10.61 11.14
CA ASP A 82 -19.01 -9.32 10.48
C ASP A 82 -17.56 -9.34 9.96
N PRO A 83 -17.32 -9.38 8.63
CA PRO A 83 -15.98 -9.52 8.07
C PRO A 83 -15.05 -8.34 8.42
N SER A 84 -15.61 -7.14 8.66
CA SER A 84 -14.85 -5.95 9.04
C SER A 84 -14.14 -6.08 10.39
N GLN A 85 -14.57 -7.02 11.24
CA GLN A 85 -13.93 -7.24 12.54
C GLN A 85 -12.56 -7.91 12.38
N PHE A 86 -12.44 -8.87 11.46
CA PHE A 86 -11.20 -9.61 11.23
C PHE A 86 -10.13 -8.69 10.62
N SER A 87 -10.41 -8.13 9.43
CA SER A 87 -9.51 -7.22 8.71
C SER A 87 -9.13 -6.01 9.58
N GLY A 88 -10.12 -5.39 10.23
CA GLY A 88 -9.93 -4.24 11.10
C GLY A 88 -9.05 -4.53 12.32
N THR A 89 -9.19 -5.71 12.93
CA THR A 89 -8.36 -6.08 14.08
C THR A 89 -6.96 -6.47 13.65
N LEU A 90 -6.80 -7.19 12.54
CA LEU A 90 -5.50 -7.52 11.96
C LEU A 90 -4.67 -6.26 11.68
N MET A 91 -5.24 -5.28 10.99
CA MET A 91 -4.55 -4.02 10.65
C MET A 91 -4.21 -3.18 11.89
N ARG A 92 -5.10 -3.12 12.90
CA ARG A 92 -4.81 -2.45 14.18
C ARG A 92 -3.65 -3.13 14.94
N THR A 93 -3.59 -4.45 14.92
CA THR A 93 -2.50 -5.20 15.56
C THR A 93 -1.18 -4.95 14.83
N CYS A 94 -1.16 -4.98 13.50
CA CYS A 94 0.02 -4.62 12.69
C CYS A 94 0.49 -3.19 13.01
N GLU A 95 -0.43 -2.22 13.02
CA GLU A 95 -0.13 -0.82 13.34
C GLU A 95 0.53 -0.69 14.72
N ARG A 96 -0.02 -1.38 15.72
CA ARG A 96 0.48 -1.39 17.09
C ARG A 96 1.89 -1.98 17.17
N LEU A 97 2.14 -3.14 16.54
CA LEU A 97 3.47 -3.75 16.49
C LEU A 97 4.51 -2.82 15.87
N VAL A 98 4.16 -2.13 14.78
CA VAL A 98 5.05 -1.15 14.15
C VAL A 98 5.34 0.03 15.08
N LYS A 99 4.31 0.63 15.69
CA LYS A 99 4.47 1.77 16.61
C LYS A 99 5.30 1.42 17.85
N GLU A 100 5.15 0.20 18.38
CA GLU A 100 5.93 -0.32 19.50
C GLU A 100 7.36 -0.74 19.11
N GLY A 101 7.70 -0.74 17.82
CA GLY A 101 9.01 -1.20 17.33
C GLY A 101 9.21 -2.72 17.41
N ARG A 102 8.11 -3.48 17.51
CA ARG A 102 8.10 -4.96 17.57
C ARG A 102 8.05 -5.56 16.17
N PHE A 103 8.94 -5.12 15.29
CA PHE A 103 9.05 -5.62 13.92
C PHE A 103 10.47 -5.43 13.38
N VAL A 104 10.79 -6.15 12.30
CA VAL A 104 12.03 -5.99 11.53
C VAL A 104 11.66 -5.42 10.16
N PRO A 105 12.18 -4.24 9.74
CA PRO A 105 11.79 -3.61 8.47
C PRO A 105 11.97 -4.52 7.24
N SER A 106 13.02 -5.34 7.22
CA SER A 106 13.29 -6.27 6.13
C SER A 106 12.43 -7.54 6.15
N ASN A 107 11.52 -7.69 7.12
CA ASN A 107 10.65 -8.86 7.26
C ASN A 107 9.18 -8.47 7.52
N PRO A 108 8.43 -8.02 6.49
CA PRO A 108 7.00 -7.72 6.61
C PRO A 108 6.15 -8.96 6.95
N VAL A 109 6.55 -10.16 6.50
CA VAL A 109 5.89 -11.43 6.89
C VAL A 109 5.89 -11.61 8.41
N GLY A 110 6.96 -11.19 9.08
CA GLY A 110 7.04 -11.20 10.55
C GLY A 110 5.99 -10.31 11.23
N ILE A 111 5.61 -9.18 10.62
CA ILE A 111 4.52 -8.32 11.11
C ILE A 111 3.20 -9.08 10.98
N LEU A 112 2.94 -9.64 9.80
CA LEU A 112 1.70 -10.39 9.53
C LEU A 112 1.55 -11.61 10.44
N THR A 113 2.63 -12.39 10.58
CA THR A 113 2.70 -13.59 11.43
C THR A 113 2.42 -13.26 12.89
N THR A 114 3.12 -12.27 13.44
CA THR A 114 2.96 -11.89 14.85
C THR A 114 1.55 -11.38 15.12
N SER A 115 1.00 -10.56 14.21
CA SER A 115 -0.38 -10.08 14.32
C SER A 115 -1.39 -11.23 14.28
N TYR A 116 -1.23 -12.15 13.34
CA TYR A 116 -2.13 -13.29 13.19
C TYR A 116 -2.09 -14.23 14.41
N CYS A 117 -0.89 -14.50 14.94
CA CYS A 117 -0.73 -15.26 16.18
C CYS A 117 -1.43 -14.60 17.37
N GLU A 118 -1.37 -13.28 17.51
CA GLU A 118 -2.11 -12.57 18.57
C GLU A 118 -3.64 -12.69 18.38
N LEU A 119 -4.14 -12.62 17.14
CA LEU A 119 -5.56 -12.83 16.84
C LEU A 119 -6.04 -14.23 17.23
N LEU A 120 -5.24 -15.27 16.94
CA LEU A 120 -5.51 -16.66 17.30
C LEU A 120 -5.57 -16.89 18.83
N GLN A 121 -4.85 -16.07 19.60
CA GLN A 121 -4.77 -16.18 21.06
C GLN A 121 -5.80 -15.32 21.80
N ASN A 122 -6.70 -14.65 21.09
CA ASN A 122 -7.75 -13.85 21.71
C ASN A 122 -8.70 -14.72 22.54
N LYS A 123 -9.04 -14.25 23.75
CA LYS A 123 -9.96 -14.94 24.66
C LYS A 123 -11.34 -15.17 24.06
N VAL A 124 -11.78 -14.22 23.23
CA VAL A 124 -13.00 -14.33 22.43
C VAL A 124 -12.54 -14.56 20.98
N PRO A 125 -12.83 -15.73 20.38
CA PRO A 125 -12.43 -16.03 19.01
C PRO A 125 -12.94 -14.97 18.05
N LEU A 126 -12.02 -14.36 17.29
CA LEU A 126 -12.35 -13.42 16.24
C LEU A 126 -12.58 -14.18 14.94
N LEU A 127 -13.76 -14.78 14.81
CA LEU A 127 -14.13 -15.52 13.61
C LEU A 127 -14.09 -14.61 12.38
N GLY A 128 -13.64 -15.13 11.26
CA GLY A 128 -13.51 -14.37 10.03
C GLY A 128 -12.26 -14.75 9.24
N SER A 129 -12.10 -14.09 8.09
CA SER A 129 -10.88 -14.17 7.30
C SER A 129 -10.64 -12.87 6.53
N SER A 130 -9.39 -12.66 6.13
CA SER A 130 -9.03 -11.56 5.24
C SER A 130 -7.78 -11.87 4.41
N THR A 131 -7.66 -11.16 3.29
CA THR A 131 -6.37 -10.94 2.63
C THR A 131 -5.50 -10.01 3.48
N ALA A 132 -4.22 -9.86 3.12
CA ALA A 132 -3.34 -8.87 3.74
C ALA A 132 -2.17 -8.49 2.83
N CYS A 133 -2.00 -7.20 2.57
CA CYS A 133 -0.80 -6.66 1.92
C CYS A 133 -0.11 -5.69 2.87
N ILE A 134 1.14 -5.99 3.26
CA ILE A 134 1.99 -5.15 4.11
C ILE A 134 3.14 -4.62 3.26
N VAL A 135 3.36 -3.30 3.32
CA VAL A 135 4.42 -2.62 2.58
C VAL A 135 5.26 -1.81 3.57
N VAL A 136 6.54 -2.15 3.69
CA VAL A 136 7.51 -1.49 4.56
C VAL A 136 8.55 -0.77 3.72
N LEU A 137 8.58 0.55 3.84
CA LEU A 137 9.74 1.33 3.40
C LEU A 137 10.79 1.33 4.51
N ASP A 138 11.91 0.65 4.30
CA ASP A 138 13.09 0.77 5.14
C ASP A 138 13.93 1.98 4.72
N ARG A 139 13.92 3.02 5.54
CA ARG A 139 14.65 4.27 5.30
C ARG A 139 16.16 4.13 5.50
N THR A 140 16.62 3.02 6.07
CA THR A 140 18.04 2.77 6.30
C THR A 140 18.68 2.15 5.08
N SER A 141 18.00 1.16 4.47
CA SER A 141 18.47 0.47 3.27
C SER A 141 17.97 1.09 1.97
N HIS A 142 16.99 2.00 2.04
CA HIS A 142 16.31 2.60 0.89
C HIS A 142 15.59 1.56 0.02
N ARG A 143 15.02 0.54 0.67
CA ARG A 143 14.31 -0.55 0.01
C ARG A 143 12.87 -0.62 0.48
N LEU A 144 12.01 -1.04 -0.43
CA LEU A 144 10.66 -1.47 -0.14
C LEU A 144 10.69 -2.98 0.11
N HIS A 145 10.16 -3.41 1.24
CA HIS A 145 9.92 -4.82 1.54
C HIS A 145 8.42 -5.04 1.65
N THR A 146 7.90 -6.08 1.01
CA THR A 146 6.47 -6.36 1.00
C THR A 146 6.15 -7.79 1.42
N ALA A 147 4.92 -7.99 1.86
CA ALA A 147 4.30 -9.30 2.02
C ALA A 147 2.84 -9.18 1.58
N ASN A 148 2.48 -9.87 0.50
CA ASN A 148 1.12 -9.91 -0.04
C ASN A 148 0.54 -11.32 0.12
N LEU A 149 -0.57 -11.44 0.84
CA LEU A 149 -1.36 -12.66 0.96
C LEU A 149 -2.75 -12.42 0.38
N GLY A 150 -3.06 -13.05 -0.74
CA GLY A 150 -4.33 -12.91 -1.45
C GLY A 150 -4.27 -11.99 -2.66
N ASP A 151 -5.39 -11.36 -3.00
CA ASP A 151 -5.60 -10.49 -4.16
C ASP A 151 -5.76 -9.00 -3.81
N SER A 152 -5.43 -8.62 -2.56
CA SER A 152 -4.91 -7.28 -2.30
C SER A 152 -3.56 -7.09 -3.00
N GLY A 153 -3.03 -5.87 -3.00
CA GLY A 153 -1.72 -5.66 -3.61
C GLY A 153 -1.18 -4.24 -3.56
N PHE A 154 -0.10 -4.04 -4.29
CA PHE A 154 0.55 -2.75 -4.42
C PHE A 154 1.18 -2.54 -5.80
N LEU A 155 1.36 -1.25 -6.15
CA LEU A 155 2.05 -0.78 -7.35
C LEU A 155 3.14 0.21 -6.95
N VAL A 156 4.27 0.15 -7.64
CA VAL A 156 5.29 1.20 -7.62
C VAL A 156 5.31 1.88 -8.98
N VAL A 157 5.08 3.18 -8.99
CA VAL A 157 5.05 4.02 -10.19
C VAL A 157 6.26 4.94 -10.21
N ARG A 158 7.00 4.93 -11.32
CA ARG A 158 8.19 5.77 -11.53
C ARG A 158 8.17 6.31 -12.94
N GLY A 159 8.40 7.62 -13.10
CA GLY A 159 8.45 8.26 -14.43
C GLY A 159 7.16 8.18 -15.26
N GLY A 160 6.06 7.65 -14.72
CA GLY A 160 4.72 7.65 -15.32
C GLY A 160 4.27 6.24 -15.67
N GLU A 161 5.11 5.27 -15.31
CA GLU A 161 4.99 3.87 -15.66
C GLU A 161 5.00 3.04 -14.37
N VAL A 162 4.28 1.92 -14.39
CA VAL A 162 4.35 0.91 -13.33
C VAL A 162 5.68 0.18 -13.47
N VAL A 163 6.59 0.36 -12.50
CA VAL A 163 7.89 -0.32 -12.48
C VAL A 163 7.91 -1.57 -11.62
N HIS A 164 6.91 -1.73 -10.76
CA HIS A 164 6.69 -2.96 -9.99
C HIS A 164 5.22 -3.10 -9.61
N ARG A 165 4.72 -4.33 -9.59
CA ARG A 165 3.36 -4.72 -9.20
C ARG A 165 3.43 -6.04 -8.43
N SER A 166 2.64 -6.17 -7.38
CA SER A 166 2.45 -7.45 -6.69
C SER A 166 1.68 -8.43 -7.56
N ASP A 167 2.04 -9.71 -7.49
CA ASP A 167 1.24 -10.78 -8.05
C ASP A 167 0.09 -11.14 -7.09
N GLU A 168 -1.09 -11.38 -7.68
CA GLU A 168 -2.29 -11.82 -6.93
C GLU A 168 -2.18 -13.32 -6.62
N GLN A 169 -2.55 -13.71 -5.39
CA GLN A 169 -2.53 -15.10 -4.95
C GLN A 169 -3.95 -15.64 -4.77
N GLN A 170 -4.32 -16.62 -5.58
CA GLN A 170 -5.64 -17.26 -5.54
C GLN A 170 -5.53 -18.79 -5.61
N HIS A 171 -6.40 -19.50 -4.88
CA HIS A 171 -6.52 -20.96 -4.96
C HIS A 171 -7.23 -21.39 -6.26
N TYR A 172 -8.22 -20.59 -6.65
CA TYR A 172 -8.99 -20.66 -7.89
C TYR A 172 -9.61 -19.29 -8.15
N PHE A 173 -10.18 -19.08 -9.34
CA PHE A 173 -10.74 -17.79 -9.75
C PHE A 173 -11.63 -17.17 -8.65
N ASN A 174 -11.32 -15.92 -8.26
CA ASN A 174 -12.04 -15.16 -7.22
C ASN A 174 -12.08 -15.91 -5.86
N THR A 175 -11.03 -16.66 -5.52
CA THR A 175 -10.85 -17.22 -4.18
C THR A 175 -9.42 -16.98 -3.72
N PRO A 176 -9.18 -15.85 -3.03
CA PRO A 176 -7.85 -15.48 -2.60
C PRO A 176 -7.31 -16.37 -1.51
N PHE A 177 -5.99 -16.40 -1.44
CA PHE A 177 -5.28 -16.80 -0.24
C PHE A 177 -5.70 -15.87 0.91
N GLN A 178 -5.92 -16.44 2.10
CA GLN A 178 -6.50 -15.71 3.22
C GLN A 178 -6.07 -16.28 4.57
N LEU A 179 -5.88 -15.39 5.55
CA LEU A 179 -5.77 -15.79 6.94
C LEU A 179 -7.18 -15.99 7.50
N SER A 180 -7.40 -17.07 8.26
CA SER A 180 -8.74 -17.39 8.75
C SER A 180 -8.75 -17.97 10.15
N ILE A 181 -9.67 -17.48 10.97
CA ILE A 181 -10.02 -18.10 12.25
C ILE A 181 -11.42 -18.69 12.08
N ALA A 182 -11.45 -20.02 11.99
CA ALA A 182 -12.69 -20.77 11.89
C ALA A 182 -13.23 -21.16 13.28
N PRO A 183 -14.54 -21.33 13.42
CA PRO A 183 -15.08 -22.01 14.59
C PRO A 183 -14.56 -23.46 14.64
N PRO A 184 -14.39 -24.07 15.83
CA PRO A 184 -13.79 -25.40 15.96
C PRO A 184 -14.49 -26.48 15.12
N GLU A 185 -15.79 -26.35 14.90
CA GLU A 185 -16.59 -27.30 14.14
C GLU A 185 -16.36 -27.22 12.62
N ALA A 186 -15.74 -26.14 12.13
CA ALA A 186 -15.46 -25.88 10.72
C ALA A 186 -13.95 -25.87 10.39
N GLU A 187 -13.11 -26.30 11.33
CA GLU A 187 -11.67 -26.39 11.15
C GLU A 187 -11.33 -27.41 10.03
N GLY A 188 -10.46 -27.01 9.09
CA GLY A 188 -10.13 -27.80 7.90
C GLY A 188 -11.17 -27.74 6.76
N VAL A 189 -12.33 -27.11 6.98
CA VAL A 189 -13.32 -26.84 5.92
C VAL A 189 -13.17 -25.41 5.38
N VAL A 190 -12.87 -24.47 6.27
CA VAL A 190 -12.59 -23.08 5.90
C VAL A 190 -11.15 -22.98 5.40
N LEU A 191 -10.96 -22.33 4.24
CA LEU A 191 -9.62 -22.00 3.71
C LEU A 191 -8.85 -21.16 4.73
N SER A 192 -7.64 -21.59 5.08
CA SER A 192 -6.75 -20.85 5.99
C SER A 192 -5.31 -21.08 5.57
N ASP A 193 -4.68 -20.02 5.09
CA ASP A 193 -3.30 -20.03 4.63
C ASP A 193 -2.35 -19.61 5.74
N SER A 194 -1.10 -20.07 5.66
CA SER A 194 -0.04 -19.59 6.56
C SER A 194 0.37 -18.17 6.14
N PRO A 195 0.69 -17.26 7.08
CA PRO A 195 1.39 -16.02 6.77
C PRO A 195 2.67 -16.22 5.94
N ASP A 196 3.34 -17.37 6.09
CA ASP A 196 4.55 -17.73 5.32
C ASP A 196 4.27 -17.99 3.84
N ALA A 197 3.00 -18.16 3.45
CA ALA A 197 2.60 -18.28 2.05
C ALA A 197 2.53 -16.92 1.34
N ALA A 198 2.64 -15.80 2.07
CA ALA A 198 2.61 -14.46 1.48
C ALA A 198 3.76 -14.27 0.49
N ASP A 199 3.42 -13.81 -0.72
CA ASP A 199 4.42 -13.42 -1.70
C ASP A 199 5.20 -12.21 -1.18
N SER A 200 6.53 -12.32 -1.21
CA SER A 200 7.43 -11.36 -0.57
C SER A 200 8.41 -10.82 -1.58
N THR A 201 8.34 -9.52 -1.84
CA THR A 201 9.27 -8.86 -2.76
C THR A 201 10.11 -7.82 -2.04
N THR A 202 11.31 -7.59 -2.58
CA THR A 202 12.15 -6.47 -2.17
C THR A 202 12.54 -5.66 -3.40
N PHE A 203 12.30 -4.36 -3.34
CA PHE A 203 12.46 -3.45 -4.46
C PHE A 203 13.25 -2.20 -4.06
N ASP A 204 14.19 -1.76 -4.91
CA ASP A 204 14.98 -0.56 -4.64
C ASP A 204 14.21 0.69 -5.07
N VAL A 205 13.91 1.55 -4.09
CA VAL A 205 13.11 2.75 -4.33
C VAL A 205 13.97 3.95 -4.73
N GLN A 206 13.42 4.78 -5.60
CA GLN A 206 14.02 6.03 -6.03
C GLN A 206 13.19 7.21 -5.55
N LEU A 207 13.84 8.35 -5.38
CA LEU A 207 13.13 9.59 -5.07
C LEU A 207 12.15 9.91 -6.20
N GLY A 208 10.89 10.16 -5.85
CA GLY A 208 9.81 10.39 -6.81
C GLY A 208 9.00 9.14 -7.16
N ASP A 209 9.36 7.96 -6.64
CA ASP A 209 8.50 6.78 -6.73
C ASP A 209 7.21 7.02 -5.94
N ILE A 210 6.09 6.63 -6.53
CA ILE A 210 4.78 6.60 -5.88
C ILE A 210 4.46 5.16 -5.54
N ILE A 211 4.09 4.91 -4.28
CA ILE A 211 3.66 3.58 -3.84
C ILE A 211 2.16 3.66 -3.56
N LEU A 212 1.40 2.85 -4.29
CA LEU A 212 -0.04 2.68 -4.15
C LEU A 212 -0.28 1.29 -3.58
N THR A 213 -0.95 1.19 -2.43
CA THR A 213 -1.39 -0.09 -1.85
C THR A 213 -2.90 -0.10 -1.76
N ALA A 214 -3.53 -1.18 -2.21
CA ALA A 214 -4.99 -1.27 -2.27
C ALA A 214 -5.51 -2.71 -2.16
N THR A 215 -6.80 -2.83 -1.88
CA THR A 215 -7.56 -4.09 -1.94
C THR A 215 -8.03 -4.39 -3.37
N ASP A 216 -8.52 -5.61 -3.59
CA ASP A 216 -9.07 -6.10 -4.87
C ASP A 216 -10.09 -5.12 -5.47
N GLY A 217 -10.90 -4.47 -4.64
CA GLY A 217 -11.92 -3.50 -5.04
C GLY A 217 -11.40 -2.33 -5.90
N LEU A 218 -10.10 -2.01 -5.85
CA LEU A 218 -9.47 -1.12 -6.83
C LEU A 218 -9.05 -1.87 -8.09
N PHE A 219 -8.20 -2.89 -7.96
CA PHE A 219 -7.54 -3.56 -9.09
C PHE A 219 -8.53 -4.32 -9.99
N ASP A 220 -9.63 -4.83 -9.44
CA ASP A 220 -10.73 -5.46 -10.16
C ASP A 220 -11.50 -4.49 -11.07
N ASN A 221 -11.46 -3.20 -10.75
CA ASN A 221 -12.30 -2.17 -11.35
C ASN A 221 -11.52 -1.17 -12.19
N MET A 222 -10.27 -0.90 -11.86
CA MET A 222 -9.50 0.17 -12.50
C MET A 222 -8.19 -0.38 -13.07
N PRO A 223 -8.03 -0.42 -14.41
CA PRO A 223 -6.79 -0.86 -15.02
C PRO A 223 -5.67 0.16 -14.80
N ASP A 224 -4.43 -0.30 -14.88
CA ASP A 224 -3.23 0.48 -14.59
C ASP A 224 -3.19 1.82 -15.35
N TYR A 225 -3.59 1.84 -16.63
CA TYR A 225 -3.58 3.08 -17.42
C TYR A 225 -4.52 4.17 -16.85
N MET A 226 -5.66 3.79 -16.27
CA MET A 226 -6.56 4.75 -15.62
C MET A 226 -5.97 5.22 -14.29
N ILE A 227 -5.37 4.31 -13.51
CA ILE A 227 -4.67 4.66 -12.27
C ILE A 227 -3.58 5.69 -12.59
N LEU A 228 -2.73 5.42 -13.59
CA LEU A 228 -1.68 6.32 -14.05
C LEU A 228 -2.23 7.67 -14.53
N GLN A 229 -3.40 7.70 -15.18
CA GLN A 229 -4.05 8.93 -15.61
C GLN A 229 -4.44 9.83 -14.43
N GLU A 230 -4.93 9.26 -13.34
CA GLU A 230 -5.22 9.99 -12.11
C GLU A 230 -3.94 10.45 -11.41
N LEU A 231 -2.90 9.61 -11.36
CA LEU A 231 -1.60 9.98 -10.78
C LEU A 231 -0.92 11.13 -11.51
N LYS A 232 -1.12 11.26 -12.83
CA LYS A 232 -0.61 12.40 -13.62
C LYS A 232 -1.16 13.76 -13.15
N LYS A 233 -2.30 13.78 -12.43
CA LYS A 233 -2.91 15.00 -11.89
C LYS A 233 -2.21 15.51 -10.63
N LEU A 234 -1.34 14.70 -10.00
CA LEU A 234 -0.56 15.13 -8.83
C LEU A 234 0.29 16.34 -9.19
N LYS A 235 0.20 17.42 -8.40
CA LYS A 235 0.97 18.66 -8.66
C LYS A 235 2.49 18.44 -8.62
N ALA A 236 2.94 17.43 -7.87
CA ALA A 236 4.33 16.97 -7.88
C ALA A 236 4.74 16.36 -9.23
N TRP A 237 3.80 15.67 -9.89
CA TRP A 237 4.00 15.02 -11.19
C TRP A 237 4.20 16.02 -12.32
N SER A 238 3.41 17.09 -12.38
CA SER A 238 3.51 18.10 -13.44
C SER A 238 4.80 18.91 -13.39
N THR A 239 5.49 18.91 -12.25
CA THR A 239 6.74 19.62 -12.03
C THR A 239 7.97 18.75 -12.32
N LEU A 240 7.88 17.44 -12.07
CA LEU A 240 8.92 16.43 -12.42
C LEU A 240 8.73 15.83 -13.83
N GLY A 241 7.52 15.90 -14.38
CA GLY A 241 7.10 15.27 -15.63
C GLY A 241 7.53 16.00 -16.91
N ARG A 242 8.19 17.16 -16.80
CA ARG A 242 9.14 17.55 -17.85
C ARG A 242 10.40 16.75 -17.57
N GLY A 243 10.47 15.52 -18.07
CA GLY A 243 11.58 14.60 -17.84
C GLY A 243 12.94 15.29 -17.96
N ILE A 244 13.49 15.70 -16.82
CA ILE A 244 14.91 16.04 -16.74
C ILE A 244 15.56 14.70 -16.44
N ASP A 245 16.17 14.13 -17.47
CA ASP A 245 17.09 13.02 -17.29
C ASP A 245 18.29 13.52 -16.48
N LEU A 246 18.23 13.35 -15.17
CA LEU A 246 19.28 13.76 -14.23
C LEU A 246 20.45 12.76 -14.19
N SER A 247 20.43 11.71 -15.01
CA SER A 247 21.54 10.75 -15.07
C SER A 247 22.84 11.39 -15.57
N TYR A 248 22.75 12.51 -16.29
CA TYR A 248 23.88 13.30 -16.80
C TYR A 248 24.11 14.63 -16.06
N ALA A 249 23.26 14.97 -15.08
CA ALA A 249 23.37 16.23 -14.34
C ALA A 249 24.45 16.12 -13.25
N THR A 250 25.28 17.15 -13.13
CA THR A 250 26.28 17.20 -12.06
C THR A 250 25.59 17.35 -10.70
N SER A 251 26.24 16.87 -9.63
CA SER A 251 25.66 16.96 -8.27
C SER A 251 25.28 18.39 -7.87
N ALA A 252 25.99 19.40 -8.37
CA ALA A 252 25.69 20.81 -8.14
C ALA A 252 24.43 21.29 -8.88
N GLU A 253 24.20 20.86 -10.13
CA GLU A 253 23.00 21.22 -10.91
C GLU A 253 21.74 20.60 -10.31
N VAL A 254 21.85 19.35 -9.85
CA VAL A 254 20.78 18.66 -9.13
C VAL A 254 20.44 19.42 -7.84
N ASP A 255 21.43 19.87 -7.08
CA ASP A 255 21.22 20.59 -5.82
C ASP A 255 20.68 22.01 -6.02
N ILE A 256 21.03 22.70 -7.11
CA ILE A 256 20.47 24.00 -7.47
C ILE A 256 19.00 23.87 -7.86
N LEU A 257 18.65 22.89 -8.71
CA LEU A 257 17.26 22.60 -9.04
C LEU A 257 16.47 22.28 -7.76
N ARG A 258 16.98 21.40 -6.90
CA ARG A 258 16.36 21.06 -5.59
C ARG A 258 16.19 22.27 -4.67
N SER A 259 17.17 23.19 -4.62
CA SER A 259 17.09 24.43 -3.83
C SER A 259 16.00 25.36 -4.35
N ALA A 260 15.87 25.50 -5.67
CA ALA A 260 14.80 26.28 -6.29
C ALA A 260 13.42 25.64 -6.04
N TYR A 261 13.32 24.30 -6.06
CA TYR A 261 12.07 23.58 -5.81
C TYR A 261 11.63 23.58 -4.34
N ARG A 262 12.56 23.62 -3.37
CA ARG A 262 12.24 23.75 -1.92
C ARG A 262 11.48 25.04 -1.58
N GLY A 263 11.64 26.10 -2.37
CA GLY A 263 10.98 27.39 -2.13
C GLY A 263 9.52 27.47 -2.60
N VAL A 264 9.05 26.51 -3.42
CA VAL A 264 7.75 26.57 -4.10
C VAL A 264 6.71 25.59 -3.52
N PHE A 265 7.15 24.54 -2.81
CA PHE A 265 6.29 23.45 -2.32
C PHE A 265 6.12 23.48 -0.80
N THR A 266 4.89 23.74 -0.32
CA THR A 266 4.57 23.62 1.11
C THR A 266 4.05 22.21 1.43
N ARG A 267 4.39 21.69 2.61
CA ARG A 267 4.01 20.34 3.09
C ARG A 267 2.49 20.08 3.04
N ASN A 268 1.67 21.12 3.25
CA ASN A 268 0.21 21.04 3.13
C ASN A 268 -0.26 20.83 1.68
N SER A 269 0.34 21.52 0.72
CA SER A 269 -0.08 21.45 -0.69
C SER A 269 0.13 20.06 -1.31
N ASN A 270 1.16 19.33 -0.88
CA ASN A 270 1.40 17.95 -1.31
C ASN A 270 0.36 17.00 -0.73
N TYR A 271 0.13 17.06 0.60
CA TYR A 271 -0.86 16.20 1.26
C TYR A 271 -2.26 16.37 0.67
N GLU A 272 -2.70 17.62 0.44
CA GLU A 272 -4.00 17.89 -0.18
C GLU A 272 -4.09 17.31 -1.60
N SER A 273 -3.02 17.46 -2.41
CA SER A 273 -2.98 16.89 -3.76
C SER A 273 -3.02 15.36 -3.76
N ILE A 274 -2.30 14.72 -2.83
CA ILE A 274 -2.26 13.25 -2.70
C ILE A 274 -3.62 12.73 -2.20
N GLN A 275 -4.20 13.37 -1.18
CA GLN A 275 -5.51 13.02 -0.66
C GLN A 275 -6.62 13.17 -1.71
N GLN A 276 -6.55 14.22 -2.53
CA GLN A 276 -7.51 14.43 -3.61
C GLN A 276 -7.35 13.37 -4.71
N THR A 277 -6.11 12.99 -5.05
CA THR A 277 -5.85 11.92 -6.03
C THR A 277 -6.29 10.56 -5.49
N ALA A 278 -6.03 10.29 -4.21
CA ALA A 278 -6.54 9.12 -3.49
C ALA A 278 -8.05 8.98 -3.58
N ARG A 279 -8.74 10.10 -3.33
CA ARG A 279 -10.19 10.16 -3.43
C ARG A 279 -10.65 9.95 -4.87
N SER A 280 -10.05 10.63 -5.84
CA SER A 280 -10.41 10.53 -7.26
C SER A 280 -10.32 9.08 -7.78
N ILE A 281 -9.22 8.39 -7.47
CA ILE A 281 -9.04 6.98 -7.87
C ILE A 281 -10.07 6.09 -7.18
N ALA A 282 -10.32 6.31 -5.88
CA ALA A 282 -11.32 5.53 -5.15
C ALA A 282 -12.75 5.79 -5.65
N GLU A 283 -13.08 7.03 -6.01
CA GLU A 283 -14.37 7.46 -6.58
C GLU A 283 -14.58 6.97 -8.00
N GLN A 284 -13.51 6.84 -8.79
CA GLN A 284 -13.59 6.29 -10.14
C GLN A 284 -13.74 4.76 -10.09
N ALA A 285 -12.94 4.05 -9.29
CA ALA A 285 -13.09 2.60 -9.08
C ALA A 285 -14.46 2.27 -8.45
N HIS A 286 -14.83 3.04 -7.42
CA HIS A 286 -16.14 3.67 -7.24
C HIS A 286 -17.24 3.34 -8.24
N GLU A 287 -17.46 4.32 -9.10
CA GLU A 287 -18.44 4.36 -10.17
C GLU A 287 -18.32 3.18 -11.14
N LEU A 288 -17.09 2.82 -11.55
CA LEU A 288 -16.83 1.73 -12.50
C LEU A 288 -17.35 0.38 -12.00
N ALA A 289 -17.28 0.11 -10.71
CA ALA A 289 -17.78 -1.15 -10.14
C ALA A 289 -19.30 -1.33 -10.27
N TYR A 290 -20.04 -0.21 -10.35
CA TYR A 290 -21.50 -0.18 -10.50
C TYR A 290 -21.94 0.07 -11.95
N ASP A 291 -21.01 0.19 -12.89
CA ASP A 291 -21.34 0.36 -14.31
C ASP A 291 -21.61 -1.00 -14.97
N PRO A 292 -22.86 -1.28 -15.39
CA PRO A 292 -23.23 -2.55 -16.02
C PRO A 292 -22.71 -2.70 -17.46
N THR A 293 -22.20 -1.63 -18.05
CA THR A 293 -21.69 -1.62 -19.42
C THR A 293 -20.17 -1.68 -19.50
N TYR A 294 -19.49 -1.39 -18.38
CA TYR A 294 -18.06 -1.40 -18.29
C TYR A 294 -17.49 -2.82 -18.19
N MET A 295 -16.50 -3.13 -19.04
CA MET A 295 -15.71 -4.36 -18.93
C MET A 295 -14.52 -4.10 -18.02
N SER A 296 -14.69 -4.40 -16.74
CA SER A 296 -13.64 -4.25 -15.75
C SER A 296 -12.53 -5.29 -15.89
N PRO A 297 -11.32 -5.05 -15.33
CA PRO A 297 -10.27 -6.07 -15.22
C PRO A 297 -10.81 -7.41 -14.69
N PHE A 298 -11.62 -7.37 -13.62
CA PHE A 298 -12.27 -8.57 -13.09
C PHE A 298 -13.20 -9.25 -14.10
N ALA A 299 -14.07 -8.49 -14.77
CA ALA A 299 -15.03 -9.06 -15.74
C ALA A 299 -14.31 -9.67 -16.95
N GLN A 300 -13.21 -9.06 -17.38
CA GLN A 300 -12.34 -9.62 -18.41
C GLN A 300 -11.71 -10.93 -17.93
N PHE A 301 -11.13 -10.95 -16.73
CA PHE A 301 -10.52 -12.15 -16.16
C PHE A 301 -11.55 -13.27 -15.94
N ALA A 302 -12.77 -12.94 -15.55
CA ALA A 302 -13.89 -13.87 -15.46
C ALA A 302 -14.20 -14.51 -16.83
N CYS A 303 -14.28 -13.69 -17.89
CA CYS A 303 -14.50 -14.17 -19.26
C CYS A 303 -13.38 -15.11 -19.72
N ASP A 304 -12.13 -14.77 -19.42
CA ASP A 304 -10.97 -15.57 -19.78
C ASP A 304 -10.95 -16.93 -19.03
N ASN A 305 -11.55 -16.98 -17.84
CA ASN A 305 -11.79 -18.22 -17.07
C ASN A 305 -13.11 -18.93 -17.40
N GLY A 306 -13.77 -18.56 -18.52
CA GLY A 306 -14.96 -19.24 -19.04
C GLY A 306 -16.28 -18.83 -18.40
N LEU A 307 -16.30 -17.80 -17.56
CA LEU A 307 -17.53 -17.22 -16.99
C LEU A 307 -18.03 -16.09 -17.89
N ASN A 308 -19.26 -16.18 -18.39
CA ASN A 308 -19.84 -15.12 -19.22
C ASN A 308 -20.33 -13.94 -18.35
N VAL A 309 -19.39 -13.09 -17.91
CA VAL A 309 -19.65 -11.91 -17.08
C VAL A 309 -19.39 -10.64 -17.91
N ARG A 310 -20.44 -9.87 -18.20
CA ARG A 310 -20.33 -8.52 -18.79
C ARG A 310 -20.88 -7.49 -17.82
N GLY A 311 -20.04 -6.61 -17.27
CA GLY A 311 -20.43 -5.47 -16.43
C GLY A 311 -21.31 -5.79 -15.22
N ASP A 312 -21.28 -4.87 -14.26
CA ASP A 312 -21.94 -4.97 -12.95
C ASP A 312 -21.42 -6.11 -12.05
N ILE A 313 -20.24 -5.91 -11.45
CA ILE A 313 -19.71 -6.80 -10.39
C ILE A 313 -20.73 -6.88 -9.24
N VAL A 314 -21.44 -5.77 -8.97
CA VAL A 314 -22.40 -5.61 -7.88
C VAL A 314 -23.62 -6.52 -8.07
N ASN A 315 -24.16 -6.59 -9.29
CA ASN A 315 -25.34 -7.44 -9.58
C ASN A 315 -24.99 -8.88 -9.99
N LYS A 316 -23.75 -9.17 -10.43
CA LYS A 316 -23.39 -10.51 -10.95
C LYS A 316 -22.60 -11.41 -10.01
N LYS A 317 -22.08 -10.91 -8.87
CA LYS A 317 -21.74 -11.81 -7.74
C LYS A 317 -22.98 -12.61 -7.28
N GLN A 318 -24.19 -12.12 -7.53
CA GLN A 318 -25.45 -12.72 -7.03
C GLN A 318 -25.83 -14.12 -7.55
N ALA A 319 -25.20 -14.66 -8.62
CA ALA A 319 -25.59 -15.96 -9.18
C ALA A 319 -24.55 -17.09 -9.05
N ALA A 320 -23.31 -16.80 -8.63
CA ALA A 320 -22.27 -17.84 -8.51
C ALA A 320 -21.28 -17.67 -7.34
N LEU A 321 -21.19 -16.49 -6.70
CA LEU A 321 -20.13 -16.18 -5.73
C LEU A 321 -20.68 -15.23 -4.66
N SER A 322 -20.77 -15.66 -3.40
CA SER A 322 -21.40 -14.98 -2.26
C SER A 322 -21.43 -13.43 -2.33
N PRO A 323 -22.57 -12.78 -2.01
CA PRO A 323 -22.74 -11.34 -2.16
C PRO A 323 -21.92 -10.56 -1.12
N GLY A 324 -20.67 -10.27 -1.46
CA GLY A 324 -19.88 -9.31 -0.69
C GLY A 324 -18.41 -9.41 -1.03
N ASN A 325 -17.91 -8.40 -1.72
CA ASN A 325 -16.54 -7.84 -1.59
C ASN A 325 -16.53 -6.63 -2.50
N LEU A 326 -16.64 -5.46 -1.87
CA LEU A 326 -16.73 -4.16 -2.51
C LEU A 326 -16.42 -3.13 -1.43
N ASN A 327 -15.21 -3.20 -0.92
CA ASN A 327 -14.66 -2.04 -0.27
C ASN A 327 -13.35 -1.67 -0.94
N LYS A 328 -13.15 -0.37 -0.97
CA LYS A 328 -12.23 0.30 -1.87
C LYS A 328 -11.32 1.03 -0.97
N LEU A 329 -10.19 0.44 -0.65
CA LEU A 329 -9.23 1.09 0.18
C LEU A 329 -8.01 1.40 -0.64
N ILE A 330 -7.69 2.69 -0.71
CA ILE A 330 -6.48 3.16 -1.32
C ILE A 330 -5.63 3.79 -0.24
N CYS A 331 -4.44 3.25 -0.03
CA CYS A 331 -3.38 3.88 0.72
C CYS A 331 -2.36 4.42 -0.28
N PHE A 332 -2.37 5.73 -0.47
CA PHE A 332 -1.34 6.45 -1.18
C PHE A 332 -0.19 6.77 -0.26
N SER A 333 1.01 6.68 -0.79
CA SER A 333 2.17 7.33 -0.22
C SER A 333 3.01 7.99 -1.30
N ASP A 334 3.38 9.23 -1.06
CA ASP A 334 4.21 10.07 -1.92
C ASP A 334 5.33 10.68 -1.07
N TRP A 335 6.49 10.97 -1.62
CA TRP A 335 7.63 11.66 -0.98
C TRP A 335 8.36 11.05 0.22
N LEU A 336 9.41 10.36 -0.21
CA LEU A 336 10.74 10.26 0.36
C LEU A 336 11.36 11.65 0.53
N ASN A 337 11.24 12.24 1.72
CA ASN A 337 11.67 13.61 1.99
C ASN A 337 12.80 13.69 3.02
N LYS A 338 13.99 14.16 2.58
CA LYS A 338 15.14 14.42 3.46
C LYS A 338 14.73 15.44 4.53
N LYS A 339 14.85 15.13 5.82
CA LYS A 339 14.69 16.15 6.86
C LYS A 339 15.76 17.23 6.75
#